data_AF-A0AAU8JXE6-F1
#
_entry.id   AF-A0AAU8JXE6-F1
#
_cell.length_a   1.000
_cell.length_b   1.000
_cell.length_c   1.000
_cell.angle_alpha   90.00
_cell.angle_beta   90.00
_cell.angle_gamma   90.00
#
_symmetry.space_group_name_H-M   'P 1'
#
loop_
_entity.id
_entity.type
_entity.pdbx_description
1 polymer ?
#
loop_
_entity_poly.entity_id
_entity_poly.type
_entity_poly.pdbx_seq_one_letter_code
_entity_poly.pdbx_strand_id
1 'polypeptide(L)'
;MSSVSPVPRDAVENIKPYALGLFRIVTGLLFACHGAASLFGVLGGAMGKGLTVETWSWPGWYASVIQLVGGALVLLGLGTRTAALICSGSMAYAYFSVHQEMALWPIQNGGELSALFSWTFLVIAAVGPGALALDGLLARRGRAVPAPVTA
;
A
#
# COMPACT_ATOMS: atom_id res chain seq x y z
N MET A 1 -35.12 -22.80 -13.76
CA MET A 1 -34.31 -21.74 -13.10
C MET A 1 -33.33 -22.43 -12.16
N SER A 2 -32.06 -22.46 -12.52
CA SER A 2 -30.99 -23.10 -11.75
C SER A 2 -30.74 -22.33 -10.45
N SER A 3 -30.90 -23.00 -9.31
CA SER A 3 -30.55 -22.45 -8.00
C SER A 3 -29.04 -22.25 -7.94
N VAL A 4 -28.61 -20.99 -8.04
CA VAL A 4 -27.24 -20.61 -7.68
C VAL A 4 -27.10 -20.91 -6.20
N SER A 5 -26.32 -21.93 -5.85
CA SER A 5 -26.02 -22.26 -4.45
C SER A 5 -25.28 -21.07 -3.83
N PRO A 6 -25.73 -20.53 -2.68
CA PRO A 6 -24.99 -19.48 -1.99
C PRO A 6 -23.63 -20.05 -1.57
N VAL A 7 -22.55 -19.31 -1.85
CA VAL A 7 -21.22 -19.65 -1.34
C VAL A 7 -21.32 -19.80 0.18
N PRO A 8 -20.91 -20.93 0.78
CA PRO A 8 -20.96 -21.10 2.23
C PRO A 8 -20.17 -19.98 2.92
N ARG A 9 -20.75 -19.32 3.93
CA ARG A 9 -20.10 -18.18 4.64
C ARG A 9 -18.70 -18.53 5.14
N ASP A 10 -18.50 -19.79 5.52
CA ASP A 10 -17.22 -20.32 6.02
C ASP A 10 -16.10 -20.25 4.96
N ALA A 11 -16.43 -20.44 3.68
CA ALA A 11 -15.47 -20.30 2.58
C ALA A 11 -15.04 -18.84 2.39
N VAL A 12 -15.96 -17.88 2.57
CA VAL A 12 -15.68 -16.44 2.45
C VAL A 12 -14.79 -15.95 3.60
N GLU A 13 -15.07 -16.38 4.84
CA GLU A 13 -14.25 -15.98 5.98
C GLU A 13 -12.82 -16.53 5.91
N ASN A 14 -12.64 -17.72 5.33
CA ASN A 14 -11.32 -18.32 5.14
C ASN A 14 -10.45 -17.59 4.09
N ILE A 15 -11.06 -17.06 3.02
CA ILE A 15 -10.30 -16.37 1.95
C ILE A 15 -10.02 -14.90 2.27
N LYS A 16 -10.87 -14.25 3.07
CA LYS A 16 -10.77 -12.83 3.44
C LYS A 16 -9.36 -12.38 3.88
N PRO A 17 -8.65 -13.05 4.81
CA PRO A 17 -7.32 -12.60 5.20
C PRO A 17 -6.30 -12.68 4.05
N TYR A 18 -6.43 -13.66 3.15
CA TYR A 18 -5.56 -13.79 1.98
C TYR A 18 -5.87 -12.75 0.91
N ALA A 19 -7.16 -12.47 0.65
CA ALA A 19 -7.58 -11.40 -0.24
C ALA A 19 -7.05 -10.04 0.23
N LEU A 20 -7.16 -9.74 1.53
CA LEU A 20 -6.58 -8.53 2.13
C LEU A 20 -5.05 -8.50 2.02
N GLY A 21 -4.39 -9.65 2.25
CA GLY A 21 -2.94 -9.78 2.11
C GLY A 21 -2.46 -9.50 0.67
N LEU A 22 -3.13 -10.08 -0.33
CA LEU A 22 -2.82 -9.84 -1.74
C LEU A 22 -3.10 -8.40 -2.16
N PHE A 23 -4.23 -7.83 -1.72
CA PHE A 23 -4.56 -6.43 -1.96
C PHE A 23 -3.49 -5.49 -1.41
N ARG A 24 -3.05 -5.74 -0.17
CA ARG A 24 -1.93 -5.02 0.46
C ARG A 24 -0.63 -5.14 -0.35
N ILE A 25 -0.26 -6.36 -0.77
CA ILE A 25 0.97 -6.62 -1.53
C ILE A 25 0.97 -5.86 -2.86
N VAL A 26 -0.12 -5.97 -3.64
CA VAL A 26 -0.23 -5.30 -4.95
C VAL A 26 -0.23 -3.79 -4.78
N THR A 27 -1.00 -3.26 -3.82
CA THR A 27 -1.04 -1.82 -3.55
C THR A 27 0.34 -1.28 -3.17
N GLY A 28 1.02 -1.94 -2.21
CA GLY A 28 2.36 -1.55 -1.77
C GLY A 28 3.38 -1.62 -2.92
N LEU A 29 3.30 -2.64 -3.77
CA LEU A 29 4.17 -2.79 -4.94
C LEU A 29 3.99 -1.64 -5.94
N LEU A 30 2.75 -1.35 -6.33
CA LEU A 30 2.47 -0.29 -7.30
C LEU A 30 2.94 1.08 -6.77
N PHE A 31 2.70 1.34 -5.48
CA PHE A 31 3.15 2.57 -4.84
C PHE A 31 4.69 2.66 -4.78
N ALA A 32 5.36 1.55 -4.46
CA ALA A 32 6.82 1.49 -4.46
C ALA A 32 7.41 1.69 -5.87
N CYS A 33 6.75 1.17 -6.91
CA CYS A 33 7.13 1.39 -8.30
C CYS A 33 7.07 2.88 -8.68
N HIS A 34 6.04 3.63 -8.26
CA HIS A 34 6.00 5.08 -8.50
C HIS A 34 7.15 5.83 -7.82
N GLY A 35 7.50 5.44 -6.60
CA GLY A 35 8.66 5.98 -5.88
C GLY A 35 9.97 5.65 -6.60
N ALA A 36 10.16 4.41 -7.02
CA ALA A 36 11.34 3.99 -7.77
C ALA A 36 11.46 4.71 -9.11
N ALA A 37 10.35 4.84 -9.85
CA ALA A 37 10.33 5.57 -11.12
C ALA A 37 10.73 7.03 -10.93
N SER A 38 10.21 7.67 -9.90
CA SER A 38 10.49 9.08 -9.62
C SER A 38 11.91 9.32 -9.11
N LEU A 39 12.45 8.44 -8.25
CA LEU A 39 13.78 8.61 -7.65
C LEU A 39 14.93 8.17 -8.56
N PHE A 40 14.72 7.15 -9.39
CA PHE A 40 15.81 6.51 -10.15
C PHE A 40 15.63 6.58 -11.66
N GLY A 41 14.53 7.15 -12.18
CA GLY A 41 14.29 7.27 -13.62
C GLY A 41 13.96 5.92 -14.29
N VAL A 42 13.75 4.87 -13.51
CA VAL A 42 13.41 3.51 -13.99
C VAL A 42 11.90 3.39 -14.27
N LEU A 43 11.45 2.29 -14.87
CA LEU A 43 10.02 2.00 -15.08
C LEU A 43 9.26 3.12 -15.83
N GLY A 44 9.95 3.87 -16.70
CA GLY A 44 9.40 5.01 -17.43
C GLY A 44 9.66 6.37 -16.77
N GLY A 45 10.28 6.42 -15.59
CA GLY A 45 10.67 7.66 -14.91
C GLY A 45 9.51 8.46 -14.32
N ALA A 46 9.83 9.59 -13.70
CA ALA A 46 8.87 10.53 -13.12
C ALA A 46 7.82 10.93 -14.17
N MET A 47 6.54 10.70 -13.84
CA MET A 47 5.39 10.96 -14.72
C MET A 47 5.50 10.31 -16.12
N GLY A 48 6.27 9.22 -16.27
CA GLY A 48 6.47 8.55 -17.55
C GLY A 48 7.42 9.27 -18.52
N LYS A 49 8.19 10.26 -18.05
CA LYS A 49 9.07 11.10 -18.90
C LYS A 49 10.53 10.63 -18.96
N GLY A 50 10.88 9.51 -18.34
CA GLY A 50 12.25 8.99 -18.26
C GLY A 50 13.20 9.83 -17.39
N LEU A 51 12.67 10.80 -16.64
CA LEU A 51 13.44 11.70 -15.77
C LEU A 51 13.32 11.30 -14.30
N THR A 52 14.20 11.83 -13.47
CA THR A 52 14.05 11.80 -12.00
C THR A 52 13.39 13.07 -11.50
N VAL A 53 12.75 13.02 -10.34
CA VAL A 53 12.43 14.23 -9.58
C VAL A 53 13.72 14.86 -9.05
N GLU A 54 13.77 16.18 -8.96
CA GLU A 54 14.92 16.89 -8.40
C GLU A 54 15.11 16.51 -6.93
N THR A 55 16.35 16.20 -6.53
CA THR A 55 16.67 15.82 -5.15
C THR A 55 16.32 16.94 -4.18
N TRP A 56 15.66 16.61 -3.08
CA TRP A 56 15.19 17.56 -2.05
C TRP A 56 14.07 18.52 -2.48
N SER A 57 13.55 18.40 -3.70
CA SER A 57 12.43 19.22 -4.15
C SER A 57 11.15 18.96 -3.34
N TRP A 58 10.49 20.03 -2.92
CA TRP A 58 9.19 19.96 -2.29
C TRP A 58 8.06 20.11 -3.33
N PRO A 59 6.99 19.30 -3.28
CA PRO A 59 6.81 18.09 -2.45
C PRO A 59 7.38 16.81 -3.10
N GLY A 60 7.81 16.88 -4.36
CA GLY A 60 8.02 15.73 -5.25
C GLY A 60 9.03 14.70 -4.75
N TRP A 61 10.18 15.14 -4.22
CA TRP A 61 11.20 14.21 -3.73
C TRP A 61 10.75 13.44 -2.50
N TYR A 62 10.21 14.15 -1.51
CA TYR A 62 9.70 13.54 -0.27
C TYR A 62 8.52 12.59 -0.54
N ALA A 63 7.61 12.97 -1.43
CA ALA A 63 6.53 12.09 -1.86
C ALA A 63 7.08 10.81 -2.50
N SER A 64 8.15 10.90 -3.29
CA SER A 64 8.76 9.75 -3.97
C SER A 64 9.49 8.81 -2.99
N VAL A 65 10.15 9.37 -1.96
CA VAL A 65 10.74 8.57 -0.87
C VAL A 65 9.67 7.84 -0.06
N ILE A 66 8.57 8.53 0.28
CA ILE A 66 7.44 7.89 0.98
C ILE A 66 6.82 6.79 0.12
N GLN A 67 6.67 7.03 -1.19
CA GLN A 67 6.16 6.03 -2.12
C GLN A 67 7.00 4.77 -2.14
N LEU A 68 8.32 4.91 -2.26
CA LEU A 68 9.25 3.79 -2.29
C LEU A 68 9.30 3.05 -0.95
N VAL A 69 9.63 3.76 0.14
CA VAL A 69 9.88 3.15 1.45
C VAL A 69 8.57 2.71 2.10
N GLY A 70 7.57 3.57 2.11
CA GLY A 70 6.25 3.26 2.64
C GLY A 70 5.55 2.16 1.85
N GLY A 71 5.62 2.22 0.52
CA GLY A 71 5.11 1.16 -0.37
C GLY A 71 5.78 -0.19 -0.07
N ALA A 72 7.12 -0.22 0.08
CA ALA A 72 7.86 -1.42 0.43
C ALA A 72 7.48 -1.97 1.82
N LEU A 73 7.36 -1.12 2.84
CA LEU A 73 6.92 -1.54 4.18
C LEU A 73 5.51 -2.13 4.16
N VAL A 74 4.57 -1.48 3.45
CA VAL A 74 3.21 -2.00 3.27
C VAL A 74 3.22 -3.31 2.49
N LEU A 75 4.01 -3.43 1.41
CA LEU A 75 4.16 -4.66 0.61
C LEU A 75 4.68 -5.83 1.43
N LEU A 76 5.66 -5.61 2.30
CA LEU A 76 6.23 -6.64 3.16
C LEU A 76 5.34 -6.93 4.38
N GLY A 77 4.43 -6.00 4.70
CA GLY A 77 3.58 -6.11 5.86
C GLY A 77 4.35 -5.86 7.16
N LEU A 78 5.28 -4.90 7.13
CA LEU A 78 6.09 -4.45 8.25
C LEU A 78 5.55 -3.11 8.77
N GLY A 79 5.11 -3.07 10.03
CA GLY A 79 4.50 -1.87 10.61
C GLY A 79 3.27 -1.39 9.81
N THR A 80 2.53 -2.33 9.21
CA THR A 80 1.57 -2.07 8.11
C THR A 80 0.63 -0.90 8.37
N ARG A 81 0.06 -0.82 9.58
CA ARG A 81 -0.91 0.23 9.93
C ARG A 81 -0.28 1.62 9.89
N THR A 82 0.90 1.75 10.51
CA THR A 82 1.64 3.01 10.57
C THR A 82 2.15 3.42 9.18
N ALA A 83 2.77 2.48 8.45
CA ALA A 83 3.26 2.73 7.10
C ALA A 83 2.13 3.15 6.15
N ALA A 84 0.99 2.45 6.19
CA ALA A 84 -0.18 2.79 5.40
C ALA A 84 -0.77 4.15 5.79
N LEU A 85 -0.83 4.51 7.07
CA LEU A 85 -1.31 5.83 7.49
C LEU A 85 -0.45 6.97 6.92
N ILE A 86 0.88 6.80 6.92
CA ILE A 86 1.82 7.77 6.32
C ILE A 86 1.61 7.86 4.80
N CYS A 87 1.47 6.72 4.11
CA CYS A 87 1.20 6.69 2.66
C CYS A 87 -0.16 7.33 2.31
N SER A 88 -1.17 7.12 3.15
CA SER A 88 -2.50 7.73 2.99
C SER A 88 -2.43 9.25 3.12
N GLY A 89 -1.74 9.73 4.17
CA GLY A 89 -1.55 11.16 4.43
C GLY A 89 -0.74 11.86 3.33
N SER A 90 0.32 11.24 2.80
CA SER A 90 1.11 11.85 1.72
C SER A 90 0.30 12.02 0.43
N MET A 91 -0.58 11.07 0.13
CA MET A 91 -1.47 11.15 -1.04
C MET A 91 -2.66 12.08 -0.84
N ALA A 92 -3.16 12.20 0.40
CA ALA A 92 -4.12 13.25 0.74
C ALA A 92 -3.50 14.63 0.55
N TYR A 93 -2.27 14.84 1.05
CA TYR A 93 -1.54 16.08 0.83
C TYR A 93 -1.34 16.37 -0.65
N ALA A 94 -0.93 15.37 -1.45
CA ALA A 94 -0.78 15.52 -2.89
C ALA A 94 -2.11 15.96 -3.55
N TYR A 95 -3.23 15.37 -3.14
CA TYR A 95 -4.53 15.78 -3.67
C TYR A 95 -4.85 17.24 -3.33
N PHE A 96 -4.85 17.60 -2.05
CA PHE A 96 -5.32 18.91 -1.59
C PHE A 96 -4.36 20.06 -1.94
N SER A 97 -3.06 19.82 -1.97
CA SER A 97 -2.04 20.86 -2.15
C SER A 97 -1.44 20.92 -3.56
N VAL A 98 -1.72 19.94 -4.41
CA VAL A 98 -1.21 19.92 -5.81
C VAL A 98 -2.37 19.81 -6.78
N HIS A 99 -3.21 18.77 -6.63
CA HIS A 99 -4.26 18.50 -7.62
C HIS A 99 -5.45 19.44 -7.50
N GLN A 100 -5.92 19.73 -6.28
CA GLN A 100 -7.10 20.56 -6.08
C GLN A 100 -6.89 22.02 -6.53
N GLU A 101 -5.64 22.51 -6.54
CA GLU A 101 -5.30 23.83 -7.07
C GLU A 101 -5.61 23.96 -8.58
N MET A 102 -5.61 22.86 -9.33
CA MET A 102 -5.88 22.84 -10.77
C MET A 102 -7.38 22.74 -11.10
N ALA A 103 -8.14 21.92 -10.36
CA ALA A 103 -9.60 21.84 -10.42
C ALA A 103 -10.14 21.11 -9.18
N LEU A 104 -11.42 21.26 -8.86
CA LEU A 104 -12.02 20.61 -7.69
C LEU A 104 -12.13 19.08 -7.84
N TRP A 105 -12.51 18.60 -9.04
CA TRP A 105 -12.81 17.19 -9.25
C TRP A 105 -11.57 16.40 -9.71
N PRO A 106 -11.30 15.21 -9.14
CA PRO A 106 -10.11 14.41 -9.50
C PRO A 106 -9.97 14.15 -11.00
N ILE A 107 -11.10 13.86 -11.65
CA ILE A 107 -11.19 13.58 -13.09
C ILE A 107 -10.79 14.78 -13.97
N GLN A 108 -10.78 15.99 -13.41
CA GLN A 108 -10.44 17.23 -14.11
C GLN A 108 -9.01 17.71 -13.81
N ASN A 109 -8.36 17.19 -12.74
CA ASN A 109 -7.06 17.66 -12.28
C ASN A 109 -5.96 16.57 -12.25
N GLY A 110 -6.27 15.36 -12.73
CA GLY A 110 -5.34 14.23 -12.72
C GLY A 110 -5.06 13.64 -11.33
N GLY A 111 -5.82 14.03 -10.32
CA GLY A 111 -5.65 13.64 -8.91
C GLY A 111 -6.38 12.35 -8.53
N GLU A 112 -6.96 11.64 -9.50
CA GLU A 112 -7.66 10.36 -9.26
C GLU A 112 -6.77 9.34 -8.54
N LEU A 113 -5.51 9.19 -8.97
CA LEU A 113 -4.58 8.28 -8.31
C LEU A 113 -4.21 8.74 -6.89
N SER A 114 -4.03 10.03 -6.66
CA SER A 114 -3.79 10.55 -5.30
C SER A 114 -4.97 10.25 -4.38
N ALA A 115 -6.20 10.50 -4.83
CA ALA A 115 -7.40 10.18 -4.06
C ALA A 115 -7.52 8.66 -3.81
N LEU A 116 -7.36 7.84 -4.85
CA LEU A 116 -7.48 6.39 -4.75
C LEU A 116 -6.42 5.78 -3.84
N PHE A 117 -5.14 6.15 -3.97
CA PHE A 117 -4.11 5.66 -3.05
C PHE A 117 -4.36 6.15 -1.62
N SER A 118 -4.79 7.41 -1.43
CA SER A 118 -5.08 7.94 -0.10
C SER A 118 -6.13 7.08 0.63
N TRP A 119 -7.26 6.82 -0.03
CA TRP A 119 -8.33 6.00 0.54
C TRP A 119 -7.96 4.52 0.66
N THR A 120 -7.23 3.99 -0.32
CA THR A 120 -6.77 2.60 -0.30
C THR A 120 -5.87 2.34 0.90
N PHE A 121 -4.88 3.19 1.14
CA PHE A 121 -4.00 3.05 2.29
C PHE A 121 -4.72 3.33 3.61
N LEU A 122 -5.71 4.22 3.64
CA LEU A 122 -6.55 4.43 4.83
C LEU A 122 -7.32 3.16 5.19
N VAL A 123 -7.87 2.45 4.20
CA VAL A 123 -8.55 1.17 4.41
C VAL A 123 -7.56 0.11 4.91
N ILE A 124 -6.36 0.01 4.34
CA ILE A 124 -5.31 -0.90 4.82
C ILE A 124 -4.93 -0.57 6.27
N ALA A 125 -4.79 0.71 6.62
CA ALA A 125 -4.47 1.15 7.97
C ALA A 125 -5.58 0.78 8.97
N ALA A 126 -6.86 0.85 8.56
CA ALA A 126 -8.02 0.54 9.39
C ALA A 126 -8.23 -0.97 9.56
N VAL A 127 -8.22 -1.73 8.46
CA VAL A 127 -8.51 -3.18 8.45
C VAL A 127 -7.30 -4.00 8.94
N GLY A 128 -6.08 -3.51 8.67
CA GLY A 128 -4.84 -4.15 9.11
C GLY A 128 -4.19 -5.05 8.06
N PRO A 129 -3.17 -5.83 8.45
CA PRO A 129 -2.20 -6.43 7.53
C PRO A 129 -2.71 -7.60 6.66
N GLY A 130 -3.80 -8.25 7.04
CA GLY A 130 -4.23 -9.51 6.42
C GLY A 130 -3.21 -10.65 6.63
N ALA A 131 -3.32 -11.70 5.81
CA ALA A 131 -2.36 -12.80 5.78
C ALA A 131 -1.03 -12.39 5.12
N LEU A 132 0.00 -13.23 5.27
CA LEU A 132 1.32 -13.10 4.62
C LEU A 132 2.14 -11.85 5.02
N ALA A 133 1.72 -11.12 6.05
CA ALA A 133 2.51 -10.03 6.59
C ALA A 133 3.69 -10.57 7.42
N LEU A 134 4.89 -10.03 7.17
CA LEU A 134 6.10 -10.47 7.85
C LEU A 134 6.02 -10.29 9.37
N ASP A 135 5.39 -9.22 9.87
CA ASP A 135 5.18 -9.02 11.31
C ASP A 135 4.50 -10.22 11.98
N GLY A 136 3.45 -10.76 11.34
CA GLY A 136 2.71 -11.91 11.86
C GLY A 136 3.49 -13.23 11.78
N LEU A 137 4.32 -13.41 10.74
CA LEU A 137 5.16 -14.59 10.59
C LEU A 137 6.31 -14.62 11.60
N LEU A 138 6.92 -13.47 11.87
CA LEU A 138 7.98 -13.32 12.86
C LEU A 138 7.44 -13.56 14.29
N ALA A 139 6.27 -13.00 14.62
CA ALA A 139 5.62 -13.21 15.91
C ALA A 139 5.22 -14.67 16.15
N ARG A 140 4.83 -15.41 15.09
CA ARG A 140 4.53 -16.84 15.17
C ARG A 140 5.77 -17.70 15.40
N ARG A 141 6.89 -17.39 14.74
CA ARG A 141 8.17 -18.10 14.93
C ARG A 141 8.71 -17.96 16.35
N GLY A 142 8.60 -16.78 16.96
CA GLY A 142 9.05 -16.55 18.34
C GLY A 142 8.24 -17.29 19.42
N ARG A 143 7.05 -17.81 19.08
CA ARG A 143 6.18 -18.57 20.00
C ARG A 143 6.29 -20.09 19.85
N ALA A 144 7.17 -20.60 18.98
CA ALA A 144 7.44 -22.03 18.93
C ALA A 144 8.11 -22.46 20.25
N VAL A 145 7.32 -23.08 21.12
CA VAL A 145 7.77 -23.62 22.42
C VAL A 145 8.84 -24.70 22.16
N PRO A 146 9.99 -24.69 22.87
CA PRO A 146 10.97 -25.78 22.77
C PRO A 146 10.28 -27.12 23.09
N ALA A 147 10.58 -28.17 22.32
CA ALA A 147 10.05 -29.51 22.59
C ALA A 147 10.33 -29.92 24.04
N PRO A 148 9.41 -30.63 24.73
CA PRO A 148 9.66 -31.10 26.08
C PRO A 148 10.92 -31.96 26.07
N VAL A 149 11.92 -31.59 26.86
CA VAL A 149 13.06 -32.47 27.14
C VAL A 149 12.52 -33.60 28.02
N THR A 150 12.21 -34.74 27.41
CA THR A 150 11.93 -35.97 28.15
C THR A 150 13.24 -36.49 28.72
N ALA A 151 13.34 -36.48 30.05
CA ALA A 151 14.39 -37.15 30.83
C ALA A 151 14.00 -38.60 31.14
#